data_AF-A0A9N9W239-F1
#
_entry.id   AF-A0A9N9W239-F1
#
_cell.length_a   1.000
_cell.length_b   1.000
_cell.length_c   1.000
_cell.angle_alpha   90.00
_cell.angle_beta   90.00
_cell.angle_gamma   90.00
#
_symmetry.space_group_name_H-M   'P 1'
#
loop_
_entity.id
_entity.type
_entity.pdbx_description
1 polymer ?
#
loop_
_entity_poly.entity_id
_entity_poly.type
_entity_poly.pdbx_seq_one_letter_code
_entity_poly.pdbx_strand_id
1 'polypeptide(L)'
;MDACDAESTAPSTTPGPGAVTPTTEREYRAIQEWLHSSSQAKEWPPHSEPEEPPSSSRVTRLADPHAGTTVLIIDAEHNRALACHDGDLRLEEVVGDLDSLDSIPVHWQWFSTETGGFKGFRSVANGGFLGHDIWWGFYARVHHHLGWEHATLSRRPGGCYWIQFEHWWTLRQLCARGDGRGVYWQQEGGTLWEFVEVHGARE
;
A
#
# COMPACT_ATOMS: atom_id res chain seq x y z
N MET A 1 -40.30 44.69 -21.70
CA MET A 1 -39.41 44.02 -20.75
C MET A 1 -40.15 42.79 -20.29
N ASP A 2 -39.78 41.67 -20.88
CA ASP A 2 -40.48 40.40 -20.83
C ASP A 2 -40.26 39.63 -19.52
N ALA A 3 -41.27 38.80 -19.26
CA ALA A 3 -41.31 37.56 -18.47
C ALA A 3 -41.33 37.65 -16.93
N CYS A 4 -42.54 37.41 -16.41
CA CYS A 4 -42.81 36.74 -15.14
C CYS A 4 -42.19 35.33 -15.12
N ASP A 5 -41.67 34.87 -13.98
CA ASP A 5 -42.33 33.83 -13.18
C ASP A 5 -41.54 33.49 -11.91
N ALA A 6 -42.31 33.14 -10.89
CA ALA A 6 -41.95 33.05 -9.49
C ALA A 6 -41.53 31.64 -9.04
N GLU A 7 -40.67 31.64 -8.02
CA GLU A 7 -40.58 30.76 -6.84
C GLU A 7 -40.85 29.25 -6.98
N SER A 8 -39.87 28.42 -6.61
CA SER A 8 -40.17 27.06 -6.16
C SER A 8 -39.25 26.59 -5.03
N THR A 9 -39.91 26.35 -3.91
CA THR A 9 -39.50 25.82 -2.61
C THR A 9 -38.87 24.42 -2.69
N ALA A 10 -37.81 24.20 -1.90
CA ALA A 10 -37.23 22.89 -1.64
C ALA A 10 -38.14 22.03 -0.73
N PRO A 11 -38.05 20.69 -0.83
CA PRO A 11 -37.71 19.95 0.39
C PRO A 11 -36.67 18.84 0.16
N SER A 12 -35.85 18.64 1.19
CA SER A 12 -34.98 17.49 1.44
C SER A 12 -35.75 16.19 1.61
N THR A 13 -35.28 15.05 1.07
CA THR A 13 -35.55 13.70 1.61
C THR A 13 -34.53 12.67 1.07
N THR A 14 -33.83 11.99 1.96
CA THR A 14 -33.01 10.78 1.71
C THR A 14 -33.91 9.54 1.62
N PRO A 15 -33.58 8.52 0.80
CA PRO A 15 -33.96 7.14 1.14
C PRO A 15 -32.76 6.17 1.16
N GLY A 16 -32.77 5.29 2.17
CA GLY A 16 -31.85 4.15 2.33
C GLY A 16 -32.15 2.95 1.41
N PRO A 17 -31.52 1.79 1.67
CA PRO A 17 -31.51 0.65 0.75
C PRO A 17 -32.89 -0.03 0.69
N GLY A 18 -33.56 0.11 -0.45
CA GLY A 18 -34.87 -0.48 -0.71
C GLY A 18 -34.79 -1.93 -1.18
N ALA A 19 -35.60 -2.78 -0.53
CA ALA A 19 -35.91 -4.14 -0.95
C ALA A 19 -36.59 -4.13 -2.34
N VAL A 20 -36.18 -5.05 -3.20
CA VAL A 20 -36.70 -5.18 -4.58
C VAL A 20 -37.95 -6.06 -4.57
N THR A 21 -39.12 -5.49 -4.86
CA THR A 21 -40.36 -6.23 -5.05
C THR A 21 -40.47 -6.70 -6.51
N PRO A 22 -40.79 -7.98 -6.81
CA PRO A 22 -40.95 -8.47 -8.18
C PRO A 22 -42.15 -7.80 -8.86
N THR A 23 -41.99 -7.36 -10.12
CA THR A 23 -43.02 -6.55 -10.82
C THR A 23 -43.75 -7.35 -11.91
N THR A 24 -43.40 -8.63 -12.11
CA THR A 24 -44.03 -9.47 -13.14
C THR A 24 -44.26 -10.91 -12.69
N GLU A 25 -45.31 -11.54 -13.23
CA GLU A 25 -45.69 -12.93 -12.95
C GLU A 25 -44.57 -13.94 -13.32
N ARG A 26 -43.75 -13.59 -14.33
CA ARG A 26 -42.60 -14.38 -14.76
C ARG A 26 -41.48 -14.37 -13.72
N GLU A 27 -41.23 -13.24 -13.06
CA GLU A 27 -40.26 -13.11 -11.97
C GLU A 27 -40.74 -13.85 -10.71
N TYR A 28 -42.03 -13.81 -10.42
CA TYR A 28 -42.60 -14.57 -9.31
C TYR A 28 -42.39 -16.08 -9.47
N ARG A 29 -42.59 -16.62 -10.69
CA ARG A 29 -42.36 -18.04 -10.99
C ARG A 29 -40.89 -18.43 -10.84
N ALA A 30 -39.97 -17.60 -11.32
CA ALA A 30 -38.53 -17.85 -11.20
C ALA A 30 -38.06 -17.85 -9.73
N ILE A 31 -38.60 -16.96 -8.89
CA ILE A 31 -38.30 -16.91 -7.45
C ILE A 31 -38.88 -18.14 -6.74
N GLN A 32 -40.08 -18.57 -7.11
CA GLN A 32 -40.69 -19.78 -6.55
C GLN A 32 -39.91 -21.03 -6.96
N GLU A 33 -39.52 -21.18 -8.22
CA GLU A 33 -38.68 -22.30 -8.68
C GLU A 33 -37.33 -22.33 -7.96
N TRP A 34 -36.71 -21.16 -7.75
CA TRP A 34 -35.47 -21.06 -6.98
C TRP A 34 -35.65 -21.46 -5.50
N LEU A 35 -36.71 -20.99 -4.83
CA LEU A 35 -37.03 -21.38 -3.45
C LEU A 35 -37.29 -22.89 -3.30
N HIS A 36 -38.02 -23.49 -4.24
CA HIS A 36 -38.28 -24.94 -4.22
C HIS A 36 -37.03 -25.75 -4.57
N SER A 37 -36.16 -25.24 -5.44
CA SER A 37 -34.85 -25.85 -5.75
C SER A 37 -33.87 -25.77 -4.59
N SER A 38 -33.94 -24.72 -3.76
CA SER A 38 -33.07 -24.54 -2.58
C SER A 38 -33.51 -25.38 -1.37
N SER A 39 -34.72 -25.94 -1.41
CA SER A 39 -35.31 -26.74 -0.32
C SER A 39 -34.91 -28.23 -0.36
N GLN A 40 -34.25 -28.70 -1.43
CA GLN A 40 -33.57 -30.00 -1.40
C GLN A 40 -32.19 -29.82 -0.76
N ALA A 41 -32.17 -29.81 0.57
CA ALA A 41 -30.96 -29.99 1.35
C ALA A 41 -30.35 -31.34 0.99
N LYS A 42 -29.29 -31.31 0.20
CA LYS A 42 -28.44 -32.46 -0.08
C LYS A 42 -27.73 -32.84 1.21
N GLU A 43 -28.02 -34.04 1.70
CA GLU A 43 -27.40 -34.65 2.87
C GLU A 43 -25.87 -34.50 2.81
N TRP A 44 -25.29 -33.95 3.87
CA TRP A 44 -23.86 -33.76 4.02
C TRP A 44 -23.20 -35.11 4.35
N PRO A 45 -22.14 -35.56 3.66
CA PRO A 45 -21.38 -36.74 4.08
C PRO A 45 -20.67 -36.44 5.41
N PRO A 46 -20.52 -37.42 6.31
CA PRO A 46 -19.95 -37.17 7.63
C PRO A 46 -18.45 -36.87 7.51
N HIS A 47 -18.06 -35.70 8.01
CA HIS A 47 -16.69 -35.25 8.27
C HIS A 47 -15.77 -35.06 7.06
N SER A 48 -15.80 -33.86 6.49
CA SER A 48 -14.60 -33.24 5.94
C SER A 48 -14.04 -32.29 6.99
N GLU A 49 -12.79 -32.48 7.36
CA GLU A 49 -12.02 -31.58 8.25
C GLU A 49 -12.14 -30.12 7.76
N PRO A 50 -12.13 -29.13 8.67
CA PRO A 50 -12.10 -27.73 8.26
C PRO A 50 -10.85 -27.51 7.41
N GLU A 51 -11.04 -27.08 6.15
CA GLU A 51 -9.97 -26.56 5.32
C GLU A 51 -9.25 -25.48 6.14
N GLU A 52 -7.97 -25.70 6.44
CA GLU A 52 -7.16 -24.71 7.13
C GLU A 52 -7.25 -23.38 6.36
N PRO A 53 -7.41 -22.24 7.05
CA PRO A 53 -7.39 -20.94 6.39
C PRO A 53 -6.12 -20.82 5.55
N PRO A 54 -6.15 -20.13 4.39
CA PRO A 54 -4.95 -19.91 3.60
C PRO A 54 -3.89 -19.36 4.56
N SER A 55 -2.77 -20.07 4.64
CA SER A 55 -1.59 -19.70 5.44
C SER A 55 -1.43 -18.19 5.34
N SER A 56 -1.65 -17.48 6.45
CA SER A 56 -1.60 -16.03 6.48
C SER A 56 -0.21 -15.62 6.04
N SER A 57 -0.07 -15.15 4.80
CA SER A 57 1.19 -14.61 4.30
C SER A 57 1.61 -13.49 5.25
N ARG A 58 2.89 -13.52 5.64
CA ARG A 58 3.50 -12.52 6.52
C ARG A 58 3.75 -11.22 5.78
N VAL A 59 3.58 -11.22 4.46
CA VAL A 59 3.82 -10.05 3.64
C VAL A 59 2.75 -9.85 2.57
N THR A 60 2.69 -8.67 1.98
CA THR A 60 1.95 -8.43 0.75
C THR A 60 2.83 -7.65 -0.21
N ARG A 61 3.20 -8.30 -1.31
CA ARG A 61 4.05 -7.72 -2.36
C ARG A 61 3.28 -6.71 -3.20
N LEU A 62 4.01 -5.79 -3.81
CA LEU A 62 3.46 -4.70 -4.64
C LEU A 62 2.33 -3.90 -3.92
N ALA A 63 2.46 -3.73 -2.61
CA ALA A 63 1.50 -3.03 -1.79
C ALA A 63 1.56 -1.51 -2.02
N ASP A 64 0.45 -0.83 -1.76
CA ASP A 64 0.45 0.62 -1.67
C ASP A 64 0.88 1.01 -0.24
N PRO A 65 1.92 1.84 -0.05
CA PRO A 65 2.46 2.15 1.28
C PRO A 65 1.56 3.16 2.02
N HIS A 66 0.45 2.66 2.56
CA HIS A 66 -0.47 3.44 3.38
C HIS A 66 0.21 3.95 4.66
N ALA A 67 -0.23 5.11 5.16
CA ALA A 67 0.27 5.60 6.44
C ALA A 67 -0.15 4.64 7.56
N GLY A 68 0.76 4.34 8.49
CA GLY A 68 0.51 3.43 9.62
C GLY A 68 0.85 1.97 9.35
N THR A 69 1.32 1.62 8.14
CA THR A 69 1.80 0.27 7.83
C THR A 69 3.32 0.19 7.93
N THR A 70 3.83 -1.02 8.16
CA THR A 70 5.26 -1.32 8.05
C THR A 70 5.52 -1.96 6.70
N VAL A 71 6.51 -1.47 5.99
CA VAL A 71 6.86 -1.92 4.65
C VAL A 71 8.35 -2.22 4.52
N LEU A 72 8.69 -3.06 3.56
CA LEU A 72 10.02 -3.13 2.97
C LEU A 72 10.02 -2.30 1.69
N ILE A 73 11.17 -1.72 1.37
CA ILE A 73 11.39 -0.95 0.14
C ILE A 73 12.44 -1.72 -0.67
N ILE A 74 12.01 -2.38 -1.74
CA ILE A 74 12.83 -3.33 -2.51
C ILE A 74 13.16 -2.75 -3.88
N ASP A 75 14.44 -2.75 -4.26
CA ASP A 75 14.89 -2.54 -5.64
C ASP A 75 14.39 -3.73 -6.49
N ALA A 76 13.37 -3.49 -7.31
CA ALA A 76 12.66 -4.54 -8.04
C ALA A 76 13.53 -5.23 -9.10
N GLU A 77 14.57 -4.56 -9.61
CA GLU A 77 15.45 -5.11 -10.63
C GLU A 77 16.47 -6.10 -10.04
N HIS A 78 17.04 -5.74 -8.88
CA HIS A 78 18.13 -6.49 -8.26
C HIS A 78 17.69 -7.30 -7.03
N ASN A 79 16.42 -7.22 -6.64
CA ASN A 79 15.86 -7.86 -5.44
C ASN A 79 16.64 -7.53 -4.17
N ARG A 80 16.91 -6.24 -3.94
CA ARG A 80 17.65 -5.75 -2.76
C ARG A 80 16.80 -4.84 -1.90
N ALA A 81 16.75 -5.11 -0.59
CA ALA A 81 16.07 -4.26 0.38
C ALA A 81 16.90 -3.00 0.69
N LEU A 82 16.23 -1.85 0.72
CA LEU A 82 16.80 -0.63 1.29
C LEU A 82 16.85 -0.79 2.82
N ALA A 83 18.05 -1.05 3.32
CA ALA A 83 18.35 -1.26 4.72
C ALA A 83 18.87 0.03 5.38
N CYS A 84 18.59 0.19 6.66
CA CYS A 84 19.10 1.27 7.50
C CYS A 84 19.95 0.72 8.66
N HIS A 85 21.25 1.00 8.63
CA HIS A 85 22.19 0.65 9.69
C HIS A 85 22.64 1.91 10.40
N ASP A 86 22.12 2.16 11.60
CA ASP A 86 22.45 3.36 12.39
C ASP A 86 22.31 4.68 11.58
N GLY A 87 21.28 4.70 10.73
CA GLY A 87 20.96 5.82 9.85
C GLY A 87 21.74 5.86 8.54
N ASP A 88 22.72 4.99 8.32
CA ASP A 88 23.35 4.81 7.01
C ASP A 88 22.56 3.83 6.16
N LEU A 89 22.35 4.19 4.89
CA LEU A 89 21.56 3.37 3.96
C LEU A 89 22.44 2.35 3.24
N ARG A 90 21.94 1.13 3.10
CA ARG A 90 22.56 0.05 2.32
C ARG A 90 21.51 -0.68 1.49
N LEU A 91 21.96 -1.38 0.46
CA LEU A 91 21.10 -2.30 -0.29
C LEU A 91 21.57 -3.72 0.00
N GLU A 92 20.69 -4.52 0.57
CA GLU A 92 20.99 -5.90 0.98
C GLU A 92 20.15 -6.87 0.15
N GLU A 93 20.79 -7.93 -0.33
CA GLU A 93 20.12 -8.94 -1.14
C GLU A 93 19.05 -9.67 -0.32
N VAL A 94 17.85 -9.78 -0.90
CA VAL A 94 16.77 -10.60 -0.35
C VAL A 94 16.94 -12.02 -0.88
N VAL A 95 17.50 -12.90 -0.06
CA VAL A 95 17.73 -14.31 -0.42
C VAL A 95 16.53 -15.15 0.01
N GLY A 96 15.95 -15.88 -0.94
CA GLY A 96 14.78 -16.74 -0.69
C GLY A 96 13.45 -15.99 -0.71
N ASP A 97 12.40 -16.66 -0.25
CA ASP A 97 11.05 -16.08 -0.15
C ASP A 97 10.89 -15.35 1.18
N LEU A 98 10.39 -14.12 1.16
CA LEU A 98 10.13 -13.34 2.37
C LEU A 98 9.15 -14.03 3.32
N ASP A 99 8.19 -14.79 2.78
CA ASP A 99 7.25 -15.58 3.59
C ASP A 99 7.91 -16.77 4.30
N SER A 100 9.07 -17.23 3.79
CA SER A 100 9.82 -18.34 4.35
C SER A 100 10.84 -17.94 5.42
N LEU A 101 11.08 -16.64 5.61
CA LEU A 101 12.02 -16.14 6.61
C LEU A 101 11.47 -16.33 8.02
N ASP A 102 12.33 -16.81 8.93
CA ASP A 102 12.01 -16.95 10.36
C ASP A 102 11.50 -15.61 10.93
N SER A 103 12.20 -14.53 10.61
CA SER A 103 11.75 -13.16 10.84
C SER A 103 12.36 -12.19 9.81
N ILE A 104 11.63 -11.11 9.52
CA ILE A 104 12.11 -10.06 8.63
C ILE A 104 13.06 -9.15 9.41
N PRO A 105 14.30 -8.91 8.96
CA PRO A 105 15.26 -8.08 9.69
C PRO A 105 14.72 -6.67 9.97
N VAL A 106 14.82 -6.22 11.22
CA VAL A 106 14.27 -4.92 11.65
C VAL A 106 14.88 -3.74 10.89
N HIS A 107 16.15 -3.85 10.48
CA HIS A 107 16.86 -2.81 9.72
C HIS A 107 16.40 -2.71 8.26
N TRP A 108 15.61 -3.66 7.76
CA TRP A 108 14.93 -3.56 6.46
C TRP A 108 13.56 -2.90 6.53
N GLN A 109 13.00 -2.78 7.75
CA GLN A 109 11.63 -2.36 7.95
C GLN A 109 11.52 -0.83 8.07
N TRP A 110 10.54 -0.29 7.35
CA TRP A 110 10.20 1.12 7.32
C TRP A 110 8.75 1.31 7.72
N PHE A 111 8.50 2.12 8.74
CA PHE A 111 7.17 2.55 9.09
C PHE A 111 6.74 3.70 8.16
N SER A 112 5.70 3.46 7.38
CA SER A 112 5.13 4.43 6.46
C SER A 112 4.31 5.46 7.22
N THR A 113 4.52 6.73 6.91
CA THR A 113 3.86 7.88 7.54
C THR A 113 3.38 8.85 6.48
N GLU A 114 2.48 9.75 6.88
CA GLU A 114 2.03 10.83 6.02
C GLU A 114 1.88 12.12 6.82
N THR A 115 2.35 13.24 6.27
CA THR A 115 2.25 14.55 6.90
C THR A 115 2.16 15.62 5.83
N GLY A 116 1.10 16.43 5.85
CA GLY A 116 0.91 17.50 4.86
C GLY A 116 0.77 17.00 3.41
N GLY A 117 0.33 15.75 3.21
CA GLY A 117 0.22 15.12 1.89
C GLY A 117 1.52 14.48 1.36
N PHE A 118 2.63 14.58 2.10
CA PHE A 118 3.88 13.91 1.78
C PHE A 118 4.01 12.58 2.51
N LYS A 119 4.60 11.60 1.85
CA LYS A 119 4.97 10.32 2.46
C LYS A 119 6.29 10.46 3.20
N GLY A 120 6.41 9.72 4.29
CA GLY A 120 7.67 9.59 5.03
C GLY A 120 7.90 8.13 5.40
N PHE A 121 9.16 7.71 5.38
CA PHE A 121 9.56 6.34 5.72
C PHE A 121 10.49 6.39 6.92
N ARG A 122 9.98 6.02 8.09
CA ARG A 122 10.75 5.99 9.33
C ARG A 122 11.35 4.61 9.53
N SER A 123 12.66 4.49 9.60
CA SER A 123 13.31 3.21 9.91
C SER A 123 12.81 2.69 11.27
N VAL A 124 12.39 1.43 11.32
CA VAL A 124 11.96 0.79 12.56
C VAL A 124 13.14 0.55 13.50
N ALA A 125 14.35 0.33 12.95
CA ALA A 125 15.55 0.02 13.73
C ALA A 125 16.06 1.17 14.60
N ASN A 126 16.05 2.41 14.08
CA ASN A 126 16.58 3.57 14.81
C ASN A 126 15.58 4.74 14.93
N GLY A 127 14.42 4.66 14.26
CA GLY A 127 13.41 5.72 14.29
C GLY A 127 13.76 6.96 13.47
N GLY A 128 14.77 6.93 12.60
CA GLY A 128 15.11 8.03 11.69
C GLY A 128 14.34 7.94 10.37
N PHE A 129 13.96 9.08 9.81
CA PHE A 129 13.26 9.19 8.53
C PHE A 129 14.23 9.17 7.36
N LEU A 130 13.88 8.41 6.32
CA LEU A 130 14.55 8.44 5.02
C LEU A 130 14.43 9.85 4.43
N GLY A 131 15.57 10.48 4.21
CA GLY A 131 15.67 11.82 3.63
C GLY A 131 17.06 12.09 3.12
N HIS A 132 17.31 13.35 2.76
CA HIS A 132 18.61 13.78 2.25
C HIS A 132 19.12 15.06 2.94
N ASP A 133 20.41 15.36 2.84
CA ASP A 133 20.94 16.67 3.20
C ASP A 133 20.93 17.65 2.02
N ILE A 134 21.47 18.86 2.26
CA ILE A 134 21.65 19.91 1.25
C ILE A 134 22.57 19.50 0.08
N TRP A 135 23.41 18.47 0.26
CA TRP A 135 24.31 17.91 -0.74
C TRP A 135 23.77 16.64 -1.39
N TRP A 136 22.51 16.28 -1.11
CA TRP A 136 21.87 15.05 -1.57
C TRP A 136 22.51 13.75 -1.08
N GLY A 137 23.18 13.81 0.07
CA GLY A 137 23.53 12.63 0.85
C GLY A 137 22.27 12.07 1.49
N PHE A 138 21.84 10.87 1.09
CA PHE A 138 20.68 10.20 1.69
C PHE A 138 21.06 9.43 2.94
N TYR A 139 20.24 9.56 3.98
CA TYR A 139 20.39 8.86 5.25
C TYR A 139 19.04 8.73 5.96
N ALA A 140 19.03 8.07 7.11
CA ALA A 140 17.89 7.95 8.02
C ALA A 140 18.28 8.24 9.48
N ARG A 141 18.72 9.48 9.75
CA ARG A 141 19.21 9.93 11.06
C ARG A 141 18.29 10.95 11.75
N VAL A 142 17.36 11.52 11.00
CA VAL A 142 16.52 12.63 11.48
C VAL A 142 15.20 12.08 12.01
N HIS A 143 14.81 12.47 13.23
CA HIS A 143 13.61 11.92 13.90
C HIS A 143 12.32 12.73 13.66
N HIS A 144 12.37 13.69 12.75
CA HIS A 144 11.21 14.47 12.33
C HIS A 144 10.98 14.32 10.83
N HIS A 145 9.72 14.48 10.41
CA HIS A 145 9.29 14.35 9.03
C HIS A 145 9.06 15.76 8.44
N LEU A 146 10.15 16.38 7.98
CA LEU A 146 10.14 17.72 7.39
C LEU A 146 10.63 17.67 5.94
N GLY A 147 10.82 18.83 5.32
CA GLY A 147 10.98 18.94 3.86
C GLY A 147 12.02 18.02 3.22
N TRP A 148 13.12 17.70 3.92
CA TRP A 148 14.17 16.81 3.40
C TRP A 148 13.81 15.32 3.48
N GLU A 149 12.83 14.99 4.31
CA GLU A 149 12.27 13.65 4.51
C GLU A 149 10.90 13.49 3.81
N HIS A 150 10.38 14.56 3.21
CA HIS A 150 9.13 14.57 2.45
C HIS A 150 9.32 13.89 1.10
N ALA A 151 8.85 12.65 1.01
CA ALA A 151 8.82 11.89 -0.24
C ALA A 151 7.46 12.02 -0.93
N THR A 152 7.50 11.95 -2.26
CA THR A 152 6.35 11.75 -3.13
C THR A 152 6.53 10.42 -3.88
N LEU A 153 5.41 9.75 -4.17
CA LEU A 153 5.44 8.46 -4.85
C LEU A 153 4.75 8.58 -6.21
N SER A 154 5.44 8.16 -7.26
CA SER A 154 4.89 8.09 -8.60
C SER A 154 4.75 6.63 -9.02
N ARG A 155 3.51 6.15 -9.08
CA ARG A 155 3.20 4.76 -9.45
C ARG A 155 3.61 4.47 -10.89
N ARG A 156 4.27 3.36 -11.11
CA ARG A 156 4.79 2.87 -12.40
C ARG A 156 4.04 1.59 -12.82
N PRO A 157 4.12 1.20 -14.10
CA PRO A 157 3.62 -0.10 -14.54
C PRO A 157 4.17 -1.24 -13.68
N GLY A 158 3.36 -2.27 -13.43
CA GLY A 158 3.73 -3.40 -12.58
C GLY A 158 3.59 -3.15 -11.08
N GLY A 159 2.98 -2.04 -10.66
CA GLY A 159 2.71 -1.76 -9.23
C GLY A 159 3.90 -1.23 -8.44
N CYS A 160 5.05 -1.06 -9.10
CA CYS A 160 6.24 -0.42 -8.52
C CYS A 160 6.09 1.11 -8.50
N TYR A 161 7.04 1.78 -7.86
CA TYR A 161 7.04 3.21 -7.64
C TYR A 161 8.39 3.84 -7.93
N TRP A 162 8.37 5.09 -8.40
CA TRP A 162 9.48 6.00 -8.15
C TRP A 162 9.25 6.70 -6.82
N ILE A 163 10.27 6.71 -5.96
CA ILE A 163 10.32 7.54 -4.76
C ILE A 163 11.02 8.82 -5.15
N GLN A 164 10.41 9.96 -4.85
CA GLN A 164 10.91 11.26 -5.30
C GLN A 164 10.94 12.30 -4.19
N PHE A 165 11.95 13.15 -4.18
CA PHE A 165 12.14 14.26 -3.23
C PHE A 165 12.20 15.58 -3.98
N GLU A 166 11.71 16.65 -3.36
CA GLU A 166 11.67 17.97 -3.99
C GLU A 166 13.05 18.65 -4.00
N HIS A 167 13.39 19.24 -5.15
CA HIS A 167 14.57 20.05 -5.36
C HIS A 167 14.22 21.28 -6.18
N TRP A 168 14.19 22.46 -5.55
CA TRP A 168 13.97 23.74 -6.23
C TRP A 168 12.90 23.64 -7.32
N TRP A 169 11.69 23.21 -6.94
CA TRP A 169 10.51 23.06 -7.82
C TRP A 169 10.52 21.86 -8.78
N THR A 170 11.52 20.98 -8.69
CA THR A 170 11.60 19.73 -9.47
C THR A 170 11.61 18.52 -8.56
N LEU A 171 11.22 17.35 -9.07
CA LEU A 171 11.30 16.09 -8.33
C LEU A 171 12.56 15.31 -8.75
N ARG A 172 13.36 14.89 -7.78
CA ARG A 172 14.52 14.01 -7.98
C ARG A 172 14.19 12.61 -7.50
N GLN A 173 14.60 11.61 -8.28
CA GLN A 173 14.26 10.21 -8.04
C GLN A 173 15.34 9.53 -7.18
N LEU A 174 14.92 8.76 -6.18
CA LEU A 174 15.78 7.93 -5.36
C LEU A 174 16.23 6.70 -6.16
N CYS A 175 17.53 6.51 -6.30
CA CYS A 175 18.13 5.48 -7.14
C CYS A 175 19.06 4.58 -6.31
N ALA A 176 18.94 3.28 -6.52
CA ALA A 176 19.81 2.26 -5.96
C ALA A 176 21.20 2.31 -6.58
N ARG A 177 22.26 2.29 -5.77
CA ARG A 177 23.62 2.13 -6.29
C ARG A 177 23.86 0.68 -6.70
N GLY A 178 24.46 0.48 -7.87
CA GLY A 178 24.82 -0.87 -8.35
C GLY A 178 25.71 -1.65 -7.39
N ASP A 179 26.62 -0.96 -6.69
CA ASP A 179 27.54 -1.55 -5.70
C ASP A 179 26.92 -1.89 -4.34
N GLY A 180 25.63 -1.59 -4.15
CA GLY A 180 24.90 -1.85 -2.91
C GLY A 180 25.21 -0.90 -1.75
N ARG A 181 26.08 0.11 -1.93
CA ARG A 181 26.50 1.03 -0.85
C ARG A 181 25.50 2.15 -0.55
N GLY A 182 24.21 1.88 -0.75
CA GLY A 182 23.11 2.81 -0.50
C GLY A 182 22.51 3.37 -1.78
N VAL A 183 22.13 4.64 -1.73
CA VAL A 183 21.31 5.29 -2.77
C VAL A 183 21.91 6.63 -3.21
N TYR A 184 21.38 7.18 -4.30
CA TYR A 184 21.72 8.49 -4.84
C TYR A 184 20.50 9.09 -5.55
N TRP A 185 20.59 10.35 -5.97
CA TRP A 185 19.52 10.99 -6.73
C TRP A 185 19.80 10.98 -8.24
N GLN A 186 18.74 10.92 -9.04
CA GLN A 186 18.80 11.17 -10.47
C GLN A 186 17.59 12.00 -10.93
N GLN A 187 17.69 12.65 -12.09
CA GLN A 187 16.58 13.43 -12.64
C GLN A 187 15.51 12.54 -13.29
N GLU A 188 15.93 11.54 -14.04
CA GLU A 188 15.09 10.64 -14.82
C GLU A 188 15.66 9.23 -14.80
N GLY A 189 14.81 8.22 -15.01
CA GLY A 189 15.23 6.82 -15.11
C GLY A 189 15.58 6.16 -13.78
N GLY A 190 14.99 6.62 -12.68
CA GLY A 190 15.28 6.13 -11.35
C GLY A 190 14.78 4.71 -11.10
N THR A 191 15.25 4.15 -9.99
CA THR A 191 14.97 2.78 -9.58
C THR A 191 13.48 2.54 -9.38
N LEU A 192 13.00 1.41 -9.90
CA LEU A 192 11.67 0.91 -9.60
C LEU A 192 11.68 0.26 -8.22
N TRP A 193 11.00 0.91 -7.28
CA TRP A 193 10.86 0.42 -5.92
C TRP A 193 9.55 -0.34 -5.79
N GLU A 194 9.65 -1.58 -5.33
CA GLU A 194 8.52 -2.33 -4.82
C GLU A 194 8.35 -2.06 -3.33
N PHE A 195 7.12 -1.82 -2.91
CA PHE A 195 6.76 -1.85 -1.50
C PHE A 195 6.17 -3.22 -1.15
N VAL A 196 6.70 -3.83 -0.09
CA VAL A 196 6.19 -5.07 0.46
C VAL A 196 5.66 -4.77 1.86
N GLU A 197 4.35 -4.84 2.06
CA GLU A 197 3.77 -4.65 3.39
C GLU A 197 4.10 -5.85 4.28
N VAL A 198 4.43 -5.60 5.54
CA VAL A 198 4.77 -6.62 6.53
C VAL A 198 3.61 -6.76 7.51
N HIS A 199 3.07 -7.97 7.59
CA HIS A 199 1.99 -8.38 8.49
C HIS A 199 2.58 -9.16 9.66
N GLY A 200 2.51 -8.57 10.85
CA GLY A 200 2.72 -9.29 12.10
C GLY A 200 1.39 -9.70 12.71
N ALA A 201 1.31 -10.92 13.26
CA ALA A 201 0.35 -11.17 14.33
C ALA A 201 0.75 -10.25 15.48
N ARG A 202 -0.07 -9.23 15.77
CA ARG A 202 0.10 -8.42 16.98
C ARG A 202 0.11 -9.38 18.17
N GLU A 203 1.18 -9.38 18.94
CA GLU A 203 1.21 -9.99 20.29
C GLU A 203 0.22 -9.28 21.22
#